data_AF-A0A7Z8YL94-F1
#
_entry.id   AF-A0A7Z8YL94-F1
#
_cell.length_a   1.000
_cell.length_b   1.000
_cell.length_c   1.000
_cell.angle_alpha   90.00
_cell.angle_beta   90.00
_cell.angle_gamma   90.00
#
_symmetry.space_group_name_H-M   'P 1'
#
loop_
_entity.id
_entity.type
_entity.pdbx_description
1 polymer ?
#
loop_
_entity_poly.entity_id
_entity_poly.type
_entity_poly.pdbx_seq_one_letter_code
_entity_poly.pdbx_strand_id
1 'polypeptide(L)'
;MSENIFGLDALLKQQDTGLIRYSIRMYEKDWDRLINFRRYKVVEIGERAYNNTSAIEEAVEILKEKYEIPRADSPTKLISGRRSRDSKYKSKDTSIMLSKETMDYIKDFLAYKAYVKGELDYTRMRFFEEVMNVLEEKYNISK
;
A
#
# COMPACT_ATOMS: atom_id res chain seq x y z
N MET A 1 3.25 29.44 -14.37
CA MET A 1 2.31 28.36 -14.02
C MET A 1 3.14 27.14 -13.67
N SER A 2 3.34 26.86 -12.39
CA SER A 2 4.17 25.74 -11.93
C SER A 2 3.40 24.44 -12.08
N GLU A 3 3.87 23.57 -12.96
CA GLU A 3 3.36 22.20 -13.11
C GLU A 3 3.65 21.42 -11.82
N ASN A 4 2.64 21.28 -10.96
CA ASN A 4 2.67 20.38 -9.82
C ASN A 4 2.61 18.93 -10.32
N ILE A 5 3.79 18.40 -10.67
CA ILE A 5 4.04 17.01 -11.11
C ILE A 5 3.92 16.00 -9.95
N PHE A 6 3.72 16.48 -8.72
CA PHE A 6 3.54 15.68 -7.51
C PHE A 6 2.09 15.74 -7.03
N GLY A 7 1.25 14.82 -7.50
CA GLY A 7 -0.07 14.54 -6.90
C GLY A 7 0.06 13.80 -5.57
N LEU A 8 0.78 14.39 -4.61
CA LEU A 8 0.89 13.93 -3.23
C LEU A 8 1.10 15.16 -2.35
N ASP A 9 0.07 16.00 -2.29
CA ASP A 9 -0.06 16.97 -1.21
C ASP A 9 -0.19 16.15 0.08
N ALA A 10 0.91 16.02 0.81
CA ALA A 10 0.87 15.72 2.22
C ALA A 10 0.05 16.85 2.87
N LEU A 11 -1.26 16.63 3.01
CA LEU A 11 -2.15 17.58 3.67
C LEU A 11 -1.62 17.81 5.09
N LEU A 12 -1.22 19.05 5.34
CA LEU A 12 -0.49 19.57 6.50
C LEU A 12 -1.11 19.20 7.87
N LYS A 13 -0.21 18.79 8.79
CA LYS A 13 -0.16 18.92 10.29
C LYS A 13 -1.40 18.49 11.11
N GLN A 14 -1.37 17.79 12.26
CA GLN A 14 -0.36 17.51 13.31
C GLN A 14 -0.97 16.49 14.33
N GLN A 15 -0.17 15.62 14.99
CA GLN A 15 -0.20 15.22 16.42
C GLN A 15 0.49 13.86 16.68
N ASP A 16 1.57 13.90 17.48
CA ASP A 16 2.29 12.90 18.33
C ASP A 16 2.22 11.38 18.11
N THR A 17 1.72 10.89 16.97
CA THR A 17 1.61 9.45 16.67
C THR A 17 2.65 8.96 15.66
N GLY A 18 3.38 9.87 15.01
CA GLY A 18 4.32 9.52 13.93
C GLY A 18 3.66 9.09 12.61
N LEU A 19 2.32 9.11 12.53
CA LEU A 19 1.55 8.73 11.34
C LEU A 19 1.26 9.94 10.44
N ILE A 20 1.39 9.75 9.12
CA ILE A 20 1.17 10.76 8.09
C ILE A 20 0.04 10.29 7.17
N ARG A 21 -0.84 11.21 6.75
CA ARG A 21 -1.90 10.92 5.78
C ARG A 21 -1.32 10.80 4.37
N TYR A 22 -1.57 9.67 3.71
CA TYR A 22 -1.19 9.42 2.32
C TYR A 22 -2.42 9.15 1.46
N SER A 23 -2.47 9.82 0.31
CA SER A 23 -3.42 9.49 -0.75
C SER A 23 -2.93 8.24 -1.49
N ILE A 24 -3.77 7.22 -1.57
CA ILE A 24 -3.48 5.96 -2.22
C ILE A 24 -4.53 5.65 -3.28
N ARG A 25 -4.07 5.07 -4.39
CA ARG A 25 -4.89 4.58 -5.49
C ARG A 25 -4.75 3.06 -5.56
N MET A 26 -5.86 2.35 -5.49
CA MET A 26 -5.93 0.88 -5.59
C MET A 26 -7.09 0.44 -6.48
N TYR A 27 -7.17 -0.85 -6.81
CA TYR A 27 -8.34 -1.38 -7.49
C TYR A 27 -9.55 -1.40 -6.53
N GLU A 28 -10.74 -1.13 -7.05
CA GLU A 28 -11.97 -1.14 -6.24
C GLU A 28 -12.20 -2.50 -5.57
N LYS A 29 -11.91 -3.60 -6.30
CA LYS A 29 -11.95 -4.96 -5.74
C LYS A 29 -11.07 -5.14 -4.50
N ASP A 30 -9.88 -4.51 -4.47
CA ASP A 30 -8.93 -4.67 -3.38
C ASP A 30 -9.32 -3.78 -2.20
N TRP A 31 -9.97 -2.65 -2.48
CA TRP A 31 -10.61 -1.86 -1.44
C TRP A 31 -11.73 -2.64 -0.74
N ASP A 32 -12.60 -3.31 -1.49
CA ASP A 32 -13.68 -4.12 -0.91
C ASP A 32 -13.11 -5.29 -0.10
N ARG A 33 -12.08 -5.98 -0.61
CA ARG A 33 -11.33 -7.01 0.12
C ARG A 33 -10.76 -6.47 1.44
N LEU A 34 -10.17 -5.27 1.44
CA LEU A 34 -9.63 -4.62 2.64
C LEU A 34 -10.73 -4.33 3.69
N ILE A 35 -11.89 -3.82 3.25
CA ILE A 35 -13.02 -3.56 4.15
C ILE A 35 -13.56 -4.86 4.76
N ASN A 36 -13.68 -5.91 3.95
CA ASN A 36 -14.13 -7.22 4.41
C ASN A 36 -13.13 -7.85 5.38
N PHE A 37 -11.83 -7.75 5.08
CA PHE A 37 -10.78 -8.22 5.96
C PHE A 37 -10.77 -7.49 7.31
N ARG A 38 -10.90 -6.16 7.31
CA ARG A 38 -11.05 -5.39 8.55
C ARG A 38 -12.25 -5.89 9.36
N ARG A 39 -13.40 -6.10 8.69
CA ARG A 39 -14.60 -6.61 9.36
C ARG A 39 -14.34 -7.99 9.98
N TYR A 40 -13.69 -8.90 9.26
CA TYR A 40 -13.30 -10.20 9.78
C TYR A 40 -12.43 -10.07 11.05
N LYS A 41 -11.39 -9.22 11.03
CA LYS A 41 -10.52 -8.99 12.20
C LYS A 41 -11.27 -8.43 13.41
N VAL A 42 -12.20 -7.50 13.18
CA VAL A 42 -12.98 -6.88 14.26
C VAL A 42 -14.05 -7.84 14.82
N VAL A 43 -14.76 -8.55 13.95
CA VAL A 43 -15.95 -9.34 14.33
C VAL A 43 -15.57 -10.76 14.72
N GLU A 44 -14.80 -11.46 13.89
CA GLU A 44 -14.50 -12.88 14.08
C GLU A 44 -13.31 -13.09 15.02
N ILE A 45 -12.26 -12.27 14.89
CA ILE A 45 -11.06 -12.36 15.76
C ILE A 45 -11.22 -11.52 17.04
N GLY A 46 -12.10 -10.52 17.04
CA GLY A 46 -12.39 -9.67 18.21
C GLY A 46 -11.42 -8.50 18.41
N GLU A 47 -10.58 -8.18 17.42
CA GLU A 47 -9.65 -7.04 17.47
C GLU A 47 -10.37 -5.72 17.19
N ARG A 48 -11.06 -5.20 18.22
CA ARG A 48 -11.95 -4.03 18.09
C ARG A 48 -11.28 -2.74 17.58
N ALA A 49 -9.98 -2.59 17.80
CA ALA A 49 -9.22 -1.42 17.37
C ALA A 49 -8.65 -1.56 15.95
N TYR A 50 -8.81 -2.73 15.32
CA TYR A 50 -8.22 -3.03 14.02
C TYR A 50 -8.86 -2.17 12.93
N ASN A 51 -8.01 -1.50 12.14
CA ASN A 51 -8.45 -0.59 11.09
C ASN A 51 -7.60 -0.78 9.83
N ASN A 52 -7.91 -0.02 8.78
CA ASN A 52 -7.23 -0.17 7.48
C ASN A 52 -5.72 0.10 7.58
N THR A 53 -5.28 1.02 8.44
CA THR A 53 -3.85 1.28 8.69
C THR A 53 -3.18 0.05 9.28
N SER A 54 -3.79 -0.55 10.31
CA SER A 54 -3.29 -1.78 10.94
C SER A 54 -3.15 -2.91 9.93
N ALA A 55 -4.09 -3.05 9.00
CA ALA A 55 -4.03 -4.06 7.94
C ALA A 55 -2.83 -3.87 6.99
N ILE A 56 -2.57 -2.64 6.56
CA ILE A 56 -1.43 -2.36 5.67
C ILE A 56 -0.11 -2.54 6.42
N GLU A 57 -0.02 -2.08 7.67
CA GLU A 57 1.18 -2.24 8.49
C GLU A 57 1.49 -3.71 8.74
N GLU A 58 0.48 -4.52 9.09
CA GLU A 58 0.63 -5.96 9.25
C GLU A 58 1.09 -6.64 7.95
N ALA A 59 0.50 -6.29 6.81
CA ALA A 59 0.92 -6.81 5.52
C ALA A 59 2.37 -6.45 5.18
N VAL A 60 2.78 -5.22 5.50
CA VAL A 60 4.15 -4.75 5.29
C VAL A 60 5.14 -5.51 6.16
N GLU A 61 4.81 -5.81 7.41
CA GLU A 61 5.67 -6.65 8.26
C GLU A 61 5.87 -8.06 7.67
N ILE A 62 4.79 -8.68 7.20
CA ILE A 62 4.90 -10.00 6.54
C ILE A 62 5.75 -9.92 5.27
N LEU A 63 5.61 -8.83 4.49
CA LEU A 63 6.44 -8.61 3.31
C LEU A 63 7.91 -8.36 3.67
N LYS A 64 8.21 -7.66 4.77
CA LYS A 64 9.58 -7.47 5.28
C LYS A 64 10.23 -8.80 5.64
N GLU A 65 9.48 -9.73 6.24
CA GLU A 65 9.98 -11.08 6.55
C GLU A 65 10.23 -11.91 5.27
N LYS A 66 9.37 -11.75 4.25
CA LYS A 66 9.45 -12.51 3.00
C LYS A 66 10.52 -11.99 2.04
N TYR A 67 10.85 -10.70 2.12
CA TYR A 67 11.80 -10.04 1.24
C TYR A 67 12.81 -9.22 2.06
N GLU A 68 14.07 -9.64 2.02
CA GLU A 68 15.19 -8.89 2.56
C GLU A 68 15.56 -7.75 1.61
N ILE A 69 14.83 -6.63 1.71
CA ILE A 69 15.00 -5.46 0.86
C ILE A 69 15.87 -4.45 1.60
N PRO A 70 17.09 -4.16 1.12
CA PRO A 70 17.92 -3.12 1.71
C PRO A 70 17.25 -1.76 1.52
N ARG A 71 17.35 -0.90 2.54
CA ARG A 71 16.98 0.52 2.43
C ARG A 71 17.74 1.14 1.26
N ALA A 72 17.03 1.83 0.37
CA ALA A 72 17.70 2.55 -0.70
C ALA A 72 18.39 3.81 -0.17
N ASP A 73 19.69 3.98 -0.46
CA ASP A 73 20.46 5.19 -0.10
C ASP A 73 19.97 6.46 -0.82
N SER A 74 19.18 6.31 -1.89
CA SER A 74 18.60 7.41 -2.65
C SER A 74 17.09 7.23 -2.84
N PRO A 75 16.31 8.32 -2.80
CA PRO A 75 14.86 8.24 -3.00
C PRO A 75 14.57 7.73 -4.41
N THR A 76 14.21 6.45 -4.50
CA THR A 76 13.89 5.85 -5.79
C THR A 76 12.63 6.50 -6.35
N LYS A 77 12.75 7.16 -7.51
CA LYS A 77 11.60 7.72 -8.23
C LYS A 77 10.71 6.56 -8.67
N LEU A 78 9.60 6.38 -7.95
CA LEU A 78 8.56 5.42 -8.33
C LEU A 78 8.01 5.81 -9.70
N ILE A 79 8.19 4.94 -10.69
CA ILE A 79 7.56 5.10 -12.00
C ILE A 79 6.05 5.04 -11.77
N SER A 80 5.34 6.13 -12.08
CA SER A 80 3.89 6.04 -12.21
C SER A 80 3.64 5.13 -13.40
N GLY A 81 3.05 3.96 -13.14
CA GLY A 81 2.69 3.03 -14.21
C GLY A 81 2.00 3.77 -15.36
N ARG A 82 2.28 3.39 -16.61
CA ARG A 82 1.57 3.96 -17.76
C ARG A 82 0.08 3.92 -17.46
N ARG A 83 -0.62 5.06 -17.63
CA ARG A 83 -2.09 5.08 -17.61
C ARG A 83 -2.55 4.10 -18.70
N SER A 84 -2.84 2.86 -18.32
CA SER A 84 -3.46 1.91 -19.22
C SER A 84 -4.79 2.52 -19.61
N ARG A 85 -4.96 2.82 -20.90
CA ARG A 85 -6.27 3.20 -21.47
C ARG A 85 -7.30 2.07 -21.29
N ASP A 86 -6.86 0.88 -20.90
CA ASP A 86 -7.66 -0.34 -20.71
C ASP A 86 -7.54 -0.89 -19.29
N SER A 87 -7.68 -0.08 -18.24
CA SER A 87 -7.92 -0.68 -16.92
C SER A 87 -9.31 -1.30 -16.91
N LYS A 88 -9.40 -2.59 -17.24
CA LYS A 88 -10.61 -3.43 -17.07
C LYS A 88 -11.24 -3.29 -15.67
N TYR A 89 -10.45 -2.86 -14.70
CA TYR A 89 -10.84 -2.72 -13.30
C TYR A 89 -10.96 -1.24 -12.91
N LYS A 90 -12.05 -0.92 -12.22
CA LYS A 90 -12.27 0.40 -11.63
C LYS A 90 -11.22 0.69 -10.55
N SER A 91 -10.74 1.93 -10.51
CA SER A 91 -9.81 2.41 -9.49
C SER A 91 -10.54 3.18 -8.41
N LYS A 92 -10.09 3.04 -7.16
CA LYS A 92 -10.55 3.82 -6.02
C LYS A 92 -9.39 4.66 -5.48
N ASP A 93 -9.64 5.96 -5.32
CA ASP A 93 -8.76 6.87 -4.59
C ASP A 93 -9.26 6.99 -3.14
N THR A 94 -8.35 6.82 -2.18
CA THR A 94 -8.65 6.88 -0.74
C THR A 94 -7.46 7.45 0.04
N SER A 95 -7.67 7.80 1.30
CA SER A 95 -6.61 8.29 2.19
C SER A 95 -6.40 7.31 3.33
N ILE A 96 -5.14 7.06 3.67
CA ILE A 96 -4.76 6.21 4.81
C ILE A 96 -3.68 6.88 5.65
N MET A 97 -3.70 6.65 6.95
CA MET A 97 -2.63 7.08 7.84
C MET A 97 -1.55 5.99 7.85
N LEU A 98 -0.29 6.31 7.59
CA LEU A 98 0.81 5.34 7.68
C LEU A 98 2.01 6.00 8.35
N SER A 99 2.81 5.20 9.05
CA SER A 99 4.10 5.69 9.54
C SER A 99 5.03 6.02 8.37
N LYS A 100 6.00 6.91 8.62
CA LYS A 100 7.04 7.21 7.64
C LYS A 100 7.84 5.96 7.27
N GLU A 101 8.10 5.08 8.24
CA GLU A 101 8.85 3.85 8.03
C GLU A 101 8.11 2.88 7.09
N THR A 102 6.81 2.68 7.31
CA THR A 102 5.97 1.87 6.44
C THR A 102 5.99 2.43 5.02
N MET A 103 5.85 3.75 4.88
CA MET A 103 5.87 4.38 3.55
C MET A 103 7.24 4.29 2.86
N ASP A 104 8.33 4.41 3.61
CA ASP A 104 9.68 4.24 3.07
C ASP A 104 9.89 2.81 2.58
N TYR A 105 9.47 1.80 3.35
CA TYR A 105 9.50 0.41 2.90
C TYR A 105 8.68 0.19 1.62
N ILE A 106 7.46 0.75 1.52
CA ILE A 106 6.64 0.62 0.30
C ILE A 106 7.38 1.17 -0.92
N LYS A 107 8.12 2.29 -0.79
CA LYS A 107 8.92 2.84 -1.88
C LYS A 107 10.07 1.92 -2.24
N ASP A 108 10.80 1.41 -1.25
CA ASP A 108 11.92 0.50 -1.45
C ASP A 108 11.45 -0.82 -2.08
N PHE A 109 10.28 -1.32 -1.67
CA PHE A 109 9.65 -2.51 -2.24
C PHE A 109 9.32 -2.35 -3.71
N LEU A 110 8.67 -1.23 -4.07
CA LEU A 110 8.34 -0.93 -5.47
C LEU A 110 9.61 -0.76 -6.32
N ALA A 111 10.64 -0.12 -5.77
CA ALA A 111 11.94 0.01 -6.41
C ALA A 111 12.60 -1.36 -6.63
N TYR A 112 12.59 -2.22 -5.63
CA TYR A 112 13.11 -3.58 -5.70
C TYR A 112 12.41 -4.39 -6.79
N LYS A 113 11.08 -4.37 -6.83
CA LYS A 113 10.31 -5.07 -7.88
C LYS A 113 10.69 -4.55 -9.28
N ALA A 114 10.75 -3.23 -9.46
CA ALA A 114 11.05 -2.64 -10.77
C ALA A 114 12.50 -2.87 -11.23
N TYR A 115 13.48 -2.57 -10.37
CA TYR A 115 14.89 -2.47 -10.77
C TYR A 115 15.70 -3.73 -10.46
N VAL A 116 15.34 -4.47 -9.41
CA VAL A 116 16.06 -5.69 -9.02
C VAL A 116 15.41 -6.94 -9.60
N LYS A 117 14.06 -7.02 -9.57
CA LYS A 117 13.32 -8.14 -10.17
C LYS A 117 12.96 -7.93 -11.65
N GLY A 118 13.17 -6.73 -12.19
CA GLY A 118 12.89 -6.40 -13.59
C GLY A 118 11.39 -6.29 -13.90
N GLU A 119 10.52 -6.21 -12.89
CA GLU A 119 9.07 -6.09 -13.04
C GLU A 119 8.68 -4.62 -13.29
N LEU A 120 9.04 -4.11 -14.47
CA LEU A 120 8.86 -2.68 -14.83
C LEU A 120 7.38 -2.24 -14.88
N ASP A 121 6.44 -3.18 -14.97
CA ASP A 121 5.00 -2.95 -14.94
C ASP A 121 4.40 -3.07 -13.53
N TYR A 122 5.23 -3.32 -12.52
CA TYR A 122 4.81 -3.38 -11.13
C TYR A 122 4.45 -1.98 -10.63
N THR A 123 3.17 -1.76 -10.33
CA THR A 123 2.63 -0.47 -9.92
C THR A 123 2.22 -0.46 -8.45
N ARG A 124 1.97 0.74 -7.91
CA ARG A 124 1.34 0.90 -6.58
C ARG A 124 0.02 0.14 -6.46
N MET A 125 -0.75 0.00 -7.55
CA MET A 125 -2.01 -0.75 -7.50
C MET A 125 -1.75 -2.25 -7.36
N ARG A 126 -0.73 -2.80 -8.05
CA ARG A 126 -0.28 -4.19 -7.86
C ARG A 126 0.29 -4.43 -6.46
N PHE A 127 0.95 -3.43 -5.88
CA PHE A 127 1.37 -3.49 -4.48
C PHE A 127 0.21 -3.72 -3.52
N PHE A 128 -0.89 -2.97 -3.67
CA PHE A 128 -2.07 -3.18 -2.83
C PHE A 128 -2.76 -4.53 -3.08
N GLU A 129 -2.70 -5.06 -4.30
CA GLU A 129 -3.12 -6.42 -4.58
C GLU A 129 -2.24 -7.45 -3.86
N GLU A 130 -0.91 -7.27 -3.81
CA GLU A 130 0.03 -8.12 -3.07
C GLU A 130 -0.20 -8.03 -1.55
N VAL A 131 -0.46 -6.83 -1.02
CA VAL A 131 -0.89 -6.61 0.38
C VAL A 131 -2.11 -7.46 0.72
N MET A 132 -3.16 -7.42 -0.09
CA MET A 132 -4.37 -8.20 0.19
C MET A 132 -4.13 -9.71 0.05
N ASN A 133 -3.35 -10.14 -0.93
CA ASN A 133 -3.01 -11.55 -1.11
C ASN A 133 -2.26 -12.11 0.11
N VAL A 134 -1.30 -11.35 0.66
CA VAL A 134 -0.52 -11.78 1.83
C VAL A 134 -1.39 -11.88 3.09
N LEU A 135 -2.30 -10.93 3.29
CA LEU A 135 -3.25 -10.99 4.40
C LEU A 135 -4.18 -12.20 4.28
N GLU A 136 -4.77 -12.42 3.11
CA GLU A 136 -5.66 -13.57 2.89
C GLU A 136 -4.93 -14.91 3.03
N GLU A 137 -3.69 -15.02 2.53
CA GLU A 137 -2.85 -16.21 2.67
C GLU A 137 -2.55 -16.50 4.15
N LYS A 138 -2.17 -15.48 4.94
CA LYS A 138 -1.86 -15.65 6.38
C LYS A 138 -3.06 -16.15 7.18
N TYR A 139 -4.27 -15.69 6.85
CA TYR A 139 -5.48 -16.01 7.59
C TYR A 139 -6.35 -17.10 6.95
N ASN A 140 -5.87 -17.73 5.85
CA ASN A 140 -6.62 -18.71 5.08
C ASN A 140 -8.03 -18.24 4.67
N ILE A 141 -8.16 -16.95 4.36
CA ILE A 141 -9.43 -16.38 3.89
C ILE A 141 -9.47 -16.59 2.39
N SER A 142 -10.30 -17.53 1.92
CA SER A 142 -10.48 -17.78 0.49
C SER A 142 -10.93 -16.51 -0.24
N LYS A 143 -10.35 -16.30 -1.44
CA LYS A 143 -10.83 -15.33 -2.44
C LYS A 143 -12.25 -15.62 -2.88
#